data_AF-A0A7W6ETB8-F1
#
_entry.id   AF-A0A7W6ETB8-F1
#
_cell.length_a   1.000
_cell.length_b   1.000
_cell.length_c   1.000
_cell.angle_alpha   90.00
_cell.angle_beta   90.00
_cell.angle_gamma   90.00
#
_symmetry.space_group_name_H-M   'P 1'
#
loop_
_entity.id
_entity.type
_entity.pdbx_description
1 polymer ?
#
loop_
_entity_poly.entity_id
_entity_poly.type
_entity_poly.pdbx_seq_one_letter_code
_entity_poly.pdbx_strand_id
1 'polypeptide(L)'
;MALKVYFFGSMDESKSRNEDDDKAEREALEKRARGVIGILLGIILGFTGVSWGIFAYANCQHHPNVLGLCVCVSIVGSATAAFMSCLQRVSEGWELADGQQIPKPNNKERFNAKIAYFLLFRPFLGILIGFIIYFAALGHVPPFSLAFDFKQPFNSTSLHKLLFMSLVGGFFAKTVLDKLKEIFESLIFGNKKG
;
A
#
# COMPACT_ATOMS: atom_id res chain seq x y z
N MET A 1 51.45 -20.10 26.30
CA MET A 1 50.29 -19.54 27.05
C MET A 1 49.88 -18.12 26.65
N ALA A 2 50.71 -17.32 25.98
CA ALA A 2 50.37 -15.92 25.61
C ALA A 2 49.37 -15.75 24.43
N LEU A 3 49.19 -16.76 23.57
CA LEU A 3 48.32 -16.67 22.39
C LEU A 3 46.82 -16.74 22.68
N LYS A 4 46.42 -17.21 23.87
CA LYS A 4 44.99 -17.41 24.22
C LYS A 4 44.30 -16.12 24.68
N VAL A 5 45.06 -15.09 25.05
CA VAL A 5 44.53 -13.81 25.57
C VAL A 5 44.17 -12.85 24.43
N TYR A 6 44.97 -12.81 23.36
CA TYR A 6 44.67 -11.96 22.18
C TYR A 6 43.41 -12.41 21.44
N PHE A 7 43.17 -13.72 21.36
CA PHE A 7 42.00 -14.26 20.66
C PHE A 7 40.67 -14.01 21.39
N PHE A 8 40.72 -13.90 22.72
CA PHE A 8 39.53 -13.61 23.52
C PHE A 8 39.16 -12.12 23.46
N GLY A 9 40.15 -11.23 23.45
CA GLY A 9 39.92 -9.77 23.31
C GLY A 9 39.33 -9.35 21.96
N SER A 10 39.78 -9.95 20.85
CA SER A 10 39.24 -9.61 19.52
C SER A 10 37.79 -10.07 19.31
N MET A 11 37.35 -11.11 20.04
CA MET A 11 36.02 -11.68 19.87
C MET A 11 34.96 -10.82 20.58
N ASP A 12 35.25 -10.31 21.77
CA ASP A 12 34.35 -9.40 22.50
C ASP A 12 34.21 -8.03 21.80
N GLU A 13 35.29 -7.46 21.26
CA GLU A 13 35.21 -6.21 20.50
C GLU A 13 34.35 -6.34 19.23
N SER A 14 34.49 -7.45 18.49
CA SER A 14 33.69 -7.68 17.28
C SER A 14 32.19 -7.80 17.55
N LYS A 15 31.83 -8.40 18.69
CA LYS A 15 30.44 -8.60 19.09
C LYS A 15 29.81 -7.29 19.56
N SER A 16 30.54 -6.51 20.35
CA SER A 16 30.08 -5.19 20.81
C SER A 16 29.84 -4.22 19.64
N ARG A 17 30.74 -4.24 18.64
CA ARG A 17 30.62 -3.39 17.45
C ARG A 17 29.38 -3.70 16.61
N ASN A 18 29.05 -4.98 16.44
CA ASN A 18 27.85 -5.39 15.73
C ASN A 18 26.55 -4.99 16.46
N GLU A 19 26.53 -5.05 17.80
CA GLU A 19 25.35 -4.65 18.57
C GLU A 19 25.06 -3.14 18.49
N ASP A 20 26.10 -2.31 18.45
CA ASP A 20 25.97 -0.86 18.28
C ASP A 20 25.49 -0.49 16.87
N ASP A 21 26.03 -1.15 15.84
CA ASP A 21 25.62 -0.95 14.44
C ASP A 21 24.16 -1.38 14.21
N ASP A 22 23.76 -2.55 14.74
CA ASP A 22 22.38 -3.06 14.68
C ASP A 22 21.38 -2.10 15.34
N LYS A 23 21.78 -1.51 16.47
CA LYS A 23 20.96 -0.54 17.20
C LYS A 23 20.78 0.74 16.39
N ALA A 24 21.86 1.27 15.80
CA ALA A 24 21.81 2.46 14.96
C ALA A 24 20.94 2.24 13.71
N GLU A 25 21.04 1.07 13.07
CA GLU A 25 20.21 0.74 11.92
C GLU A 25 18.73 0.63 12.30
N ARG A 26 18.43 0.01 13.43
CA ARG A 26 17.05 -0.06 13.96
C ARG A 26 16.46 1.32 14.22
N GLU A 27 17.21 2.21 14.85
CA GLU A 27 16.76 3.60 15.08
C GLU A 27 16.47 4.32 13.75
N ALA A 28 17.29 4.08 12.73
CA ALA A 28 17.06 4.62 11.39
C ALA A 28 15.78 4.05 10.74
N LEU A 29 15.51 2.75 10.89
CA LEU A 29 14.28 2.10 10.42
C LEU A 29 13.04 2.62 11.16
N GLU A 30 13.12 2.80 12.47
CA GLU A 30 12.04 3.38 13.29
C GLU A 30 11.70 4.81 12.86
N LYS A 31 12.71 5.63 12.58
CA LYS A 31 12.52 6.99 12.04
C LYS A 31 11.84 6.96 10.68
N ARG A 32 12.26 6.05 9.78
CA ARG A 32 11.64 5.87 8.46
C ARG A 32 10.20 5.39 8.56
N ALA A 33 9.93 4.40 9.40
CA ALA A 33 8.58 3.87 9.63
C ALA A 33 7.63 4.97 10.12
N ARG A 34 8.05 5.78 11.10
CA ARG A 34 7.29 6.95 11.56
C ARG A 34 7.03 7.96 10.43
N GLY A 35 8.03 8.23 9.59
CA GLY A 35 7.88 9.07 8.42
C GLY A 35 6.84 8.53 7.43
N VAL A 36 6.91 7.25 7.09
CA VAL A 36 5.94 6.58 6.19
C VAL A 36 4.53 6.63 6.78
N ILE A 37 4.38 6.30 8.06
CA ILE A 37 3.11 6.38 8.78
C ILE A 37 2.54 7.79 8.73
N GLY A 38 3.35 8.81 9.02
CA GLY A 38 2.93 10.21 8.98
C GLY A 38 2.48 10.65 7.58
N ILE A 39 3.24 10.27 6.53
CA ILE A 39 2.87 10.57 5.15
C ILE A 39 1.56 9.88 4.76
N LEU A 40 1.41 8.59 5.06
CA LEU A 40 0.19 7.83 4.73
C LEU A 40 -1.04 8.41 5.46
N LEU A 41 -0.90 8.75 6.74
CA LEU A 41 -1.97 9.44 7.48
C LEU A 41 -2.30 10.81 6.88
N GLY A 42 -1.28 11.58 6.49
CA GLY A 42 -1.46 12.85 5.79
C GLY A 42 -2.23 12.70 4.48
N ILE A 43 -1.93 11.66 3.69
CA ILE A 43 -2.65 11.33 2.46
C ILE A 43 -4.11 10.97 2.78
N ILE A 44 -4.35 10.09 3.76
CA ILE A 44 -5.71 9.68 4.14
C ILE A 44 -6.55 10.89 4.55
N LEU A 45 -6.04 11.72 5.47
CA LEU A 45 -6.76 12.91 5.95
C LEU A 45 -6.93 13.95 4.85
N GLY A 46 -5.88 14.21 4.07
CA GLY A 46 -5.89 15.17 2.96
C GLY A 46 -6.92 14.80 1.90
N PHE A 47 -6.88 13.57 1.39
CA PHE A 47 -7.83 13.14 0.35
C PHE A 47 -9.25 12.92 0.88
N THR A 48 -9.43 12.60 2.16
CA THR A 48 -10.76 12.60 2.78
C THR A 48 -11.34 14.01 2.82
N GLY A 49 -10.53 15.01 3.20
CA GLY A 49 -10.92 16.42 3.17
C GLY A 49 -11.24 16.94 1.76
N VAL A 50 -10.40 16.57 0.77
CA VAL A 50 -10.66 16.91 -0.65
C VAL A 50 -11.96 16.25 -1.14
N SER A 51 -12.18 14.97 -0.84
CA SER A 51 -13.42 14.27 -1.21
C SER A 51 -14.65 14.95 -0.61
N TRP A 52 -14.56 15.35 0.66
CA TRP A 52 -15.62 16.10 1.33
C TRP A 52 -15.87 17.46 0.67
N GLY A 53 -14.80 18.19 0.32
CA GLY A 53 -14.91 19.47 -0.39
C GLY A 53 -15.57 19.34 -1.76
N ILE A 54 -15.18 18.33 -2.55
CA ILE A 54 -15.81 18.04 -3.85
C ILE A 54 -17.28 17.69 -3.67
N PHE A 55 -17.60 16.86 -2.66
CA PHE A 55 -18.98 16.47 -2.36
C PHE A 55 -19.84 17.67 -1.93
N ALA A 56 -19.32 18.53 -1.05
CA ALA A 56 -20.00 19.75 -0.62
C ALA A 56 -20.22 20.72 -1.80
N TYR A 57 -19.21 20.93 -2.64
CA TYR A 57 -19.32 21.78 -3.82
C TYR A 57 -20.33 21.24 -4.85
N ALA A 58 -20.35 19.92 -5.05
CA ALA A 58 -21.29 19.26 -5.94
C ALA A 58 -22.76 19.40 -5.49
N ASN A 59 -23.01 19.54 -4.19
CA ASN A 59 -24.36 19.83 -3.70
C ASN A 59 -24.80 21.27 -4.01
N CYS A 60 -23.87 22.18 -4.32
CA CYS A 60 -24.17 23.56 -4.69
C CYS A 60 -24.29 23.78 -6.20
N GLN A 61 -23.50 23.07 -7.01
CA GLN A 61 -23.57 23.09 -8.46
C GLN A 61 -23.99 21.71 -8.95
N HIS A 62 -25.19 21.59 -9.52
CA HIS A 62 -25.92 20.36 -9.90
C HIS A 62 -25.15 19.23 -10.65
N HIS A 63 -23.84 19.34 -10.89
CA HIS A 63 -22.98 18.34 -11.50
C HIS A 63 -21.84 17.91 -10.57
N PRO A 64 -21.96 16.76 -9.87
CA PRO A 64 -20.85 16.20 -9.12
C PRO A 64 -19.71 15.81 -10.06
N ASN A 65 -18.47 16.18 -9.71
CA ASN A 65 -17.28 15.63 -10.35
C ASN A 65 -17.06 14.19 -9.86
N VAL A 66 -17.86 13.26 -10.40
CA VAL A 66 -17.92 11.85 -10.00
C VAL A 66 -16.56 11.16 -10.18
N LEU A 67 -15.85 11.46 -11.27
CA LEU A 67 -14.50 10.92 -11.52
C LEU A 67 -13.54 11.33 -10.40
N GLY A 68 -13.52 12.62 -10.05
CA GLY A 68 -12.68 13.15 -8.98
C GLY A 68 -12.98 12.47 -7.64
N LEU A 69 -14.26 12.27 -7.31
CA LEU A 69 -14.67 11.56 -6.09
C LEU A 69 -14.21 10.10 -6.09
N CYS A 70 -14.39 9.37 -7.20
CA CYS A 70 -13.97 7.97 -7.31
C CYS A 70 -12.46 7.84 -7.09
N VAL A 71 -11.67 8.67 -7.78
CA VAL A 71 -10.20 8.67 -7.65
C VAL A 71 -9.79 8.99 -6.21
N CYS A 72 -10.33 10.06 -5.61
CA CYS A 72 -9.96 10.43 -4.24
C CYS A 72 -10.31 9.34 -3.22
N VAL A 73 -11.50 8.76 -3.33
CA VAL A 73 -11.95 7.69 -2.42
C VAL A 73 -11.14 6.40 -2.62
N SER A 74 -10.74 6.06 -3.85
CA SER A 74 -9.84 4.94 -4.11
C SER A 74 -8.42 5.16 -3.59
N ILE A 75 -7.88 6.39 -3.68
CA ILE A 75 -6.59 6.75 -3.05
C ILE A 75 -6.67 6.53 -1.54
N VAL A 76 -7.74 6.97 -0.88
CA VAL A 76 -7.95 6.77 0.56
C VAL A 76 -7.99 5.28 0.91
N GLY A 77 -8.74 4.48 0.16
CA GLY A 77 -8.80 3.02 0.36
C GLY A 77 -7.42 2.37 0.25
N SER A 78 -6.66 2.73 -0.79
CA SER A 78 -5.32 2.19 -1.02
C SER A 78 -4.29 2.63 0.03
N ALA A 79 -4.33 3.91 0.42
CA ALA A 79 -3.49 4.45 1.48
C ALA A 79 -3.80 3.80 2.84
N THR A 80 -5.08 3.49 3.12
CA THR A 80 -5.50 2.79 4.34
C THR A 80 -4.95 1.36 4.38
N ALA A 81 -5.02 0.63 3.26
CA ALA A 81 -4.43 -0.70 3.17
C ALA A 81 -2.89 -0.67 3.30
N ALA A 82 -2.22 0.35 2.75
CA ALA A 82 -0.79 0.58 2.94
C ALA A 82 -0.46 0.88 4.41
N PHE A 83 -1.24 1.73 5.05
CA PHE A 83 -1.08 2.12 6.45
C PHE A 83 -1.20 0.91 7.38
N MET A 84 -2.25 0.09 7.23
CA MET A 84 -2.40 -1.14 8.02
C MET A 84 -1.27 -2.13 7.77
N SER A 85 -0.85 -2.30 6.52
CA SER A 85 0.31 -3.15 6.17
C SER A 85 1.60 -2.66 6.82
N CYS A 86 1.79 -1.34 6.92
CA CYS A 86 2.92 -0.73 7.61
C CYS A 86 2.87 -1.00 9.11
N LEU A 87 1.73 -0.75 9.76
CA LEU A 87 1.56 -0.98 11.20
C LEU A 87 1.77 -2.45 11.56
N GLN A 88 1.22 -3.37 10.77
CA GLN A 88 1.41 -4.80 10.97
C GLN A 88 2.89 -5.16 10.89
N ARG A 89 3.61 -4.71 9.84
CA ARG A 89 5.04 -4.99 9.68
C ARG A 89 5.89 -4.42 10.81
N VAL A 90 5.58 -3.21 11.27
CA VAL A 90 6.25 -2.59 12.44
C VAL A 90 5.99 -3.39 13.71
N SER A 91 4.78 -3.93 13.89
CA SER A 91 4.43 -4.74 15.06
C SER A 91 5.14 -6.11 15.09
N GLU A 92 5.48 -6.66 13.92
CA GLU A 92 6.21 -7.93 13.81
C GLU A 92 7.74 -7.75 13.91
N GLY A 93 8.23 -6.50 13.87
CA GLY A 93 9.63 -6.14 14.06
C GLY A 93 10.35 -5.69 12.79
N TRP A 94 11.67 -5.85 12.80
CA TRP A 94 12.59 -5.24 11.85
C TRP A 94 13.36 -6.30 11.07
N GLU A 95 13.67 -5.97 9.83
CA GLU A 95 14.59 -6.69 8.95
C GLU A 95 15.70 -5.74 8.56
N LEU A 96 16.91 -6.05 9.03
CA LEU A 96 18.15 -5.29 8.81
C LEU A 96 18.66 -5.53 7.37
N ALA A 97 19.64 -4.73 6.93
CA ALA A 97 20.19 -4.79 5.57
C ALA A 97 20.92 -6.12 5.28
N ASP A 98 21.47 -6.75 6.30
CA ASP A 98 22.11 -8.07 6.27
C ASP A 98 21.09 -9.24 6.19
N GLY A 99 19.79 -8.93 6.29
CA GLY A 99 18.70 -9.91 6.33
C GLY A 99 18.40 -10.46 7.73
N GLN A 100 19.10 -9.98 8.75
CA GLN A 100 18.83 -10.35 10.14
C GLN A 100 17.46 -9.83 10.57
N GLN A 101 16.72 -10.71 11.23
CA GLN A 101 15.35 -10.49 11.67
C GLN A 101 15.29 -10.32 13.18
N ILE A 102 14.81 -9.16 13.65
CA ILE A 102 14.67 -8.84 15.07
C ILE A 102 13.19 -8.52 15.40
N PRO A 103 12.51 -9.27 16.29
CA PRO A 103 12.95 -10.44 17.08
C PRO A 103 13.16 -11.71 16.23
N LYS A 104 13.63 -12.85 16.78
CA LYS A 104 13.97 -14.07 16.00
C LYS A 104 12.92 -14.50 14.93
N PRO A 105 13.35 -15.20 13.85
CA PRO A 105 12.52 -15.45 12.67
C PRO A 105 11.23 -16.18 13.04
N ASN A 106 10.13 -15.53 12.68
CA ASN A 106 8.79 -16.10 12.58
C ASN A 106 8.37 -15.71 11.16
N ASN A 107 7.88 -16.64 10.34
CA ASN A 107 7.70 -16.56 8.86
C ASN A 107 6.87 -15.37 8.31
N LYS A 108 6.63 -14.34 9.12
CA LYS A 108 5.90 -13.13 8.82
C LYS A 108 6.80 -12.06 8.20
N GLU A 109 6.20 -11.26 7.35
CA GLU A 109 6.84 -10.12 6.71
C GLU A 109 7.11 -8.99 7.72
N ARG A 110 8.27 -8.34 7.59
CA ARG A 110 8.72 -7.28 8.52
C ARG A 110 8.93 -5.96 7.82
N PHE A 111 9.23 -4.94 8.62
CA PHE A 111 9.59 -3.65 8.08
C PHE A 111 11.07 -3.62 7.69
N ASN A 112 11.33 -3.27 6.43
CA ASN A 112 12.65 -3.09 5.83
C ASN A 112 12.67 -1.71 5.13
N ALA A 113 13.84 -1.07 4.99
CA ALA A 113 14.01 0.12 4.17
C ALA A 113 13.39 0.00 2.76
N LYS A 114 13.48 -1.17 2.12
CA LYS A 114 12.95 -1.38 0.76
C LYS A 114 11.42 -1.33 0.71
N ILE A 115 10.73 -1.87 1.74
CA ILE A 115 9.26 -1.89 1.76
C ILE A 115 8.68 -0.48 1.97
N ALA A 116 9.42 0.42 2.62
CA ALA A 116 9.00 1.80 2.84
C ALA A 116 8.62 2.50 1.51
N TYR A 117 9.48 2.40 0.49
CA TYR A 117 9.22 2.98 -0.83
C TYR A 117 7.98 2.36 -1.50
N PHE A 118 7.83 1.03 -1.38
CA PHE A 118 6.68 0.33 -1.96
C PHE A 118 5.36 0.74 -1.28
N LEU A 119 5.36 0.95 0.04
CA LEU A 119 4.19 1.43 0.78
C LEU A 119 3.79 2.85 0.37
N LEU A 120 4.75 3.74 0.17
CA LEU A 120 4.50 5.11 -0.30
C LEU A 120 4.02 5.15 -1.76
N PHE A 121 4.33 4.14 -2.56
CA PHE A 121 3.84 4.03 -3.93
C PHE A 121 2.39 3.52 -4.02
N ARG A 122 1.89 2.82 -3.00
CA ARG A 122 0.54 2.21 -3.03
C ARG A 122 -0.61 3.19 -3.35
N PRO A 123 -0.67 4.42 -2.79
CA PRO A 123 -1.74 5.36 -3.11
C PRO A 123 -1.93 5.62 -4.62
N PHE A 124 -0.86 5.56 -5.41
CA PHE A 124 -0.92 5.69 -6.87
C PHE A 124 -1.67 4.53 -7.54
N LEU A 125 -1.66 3.34 -6.94
CA LEU A 125 -2.49 2.21 -7.39
C LEU A 125 -3.97 2.51 -7.18
N GLY A 126 -4.31 3.23 -6.10
CA GLY A 126 -5.67 3.73 -5.86
C GLY A 126 -6.16 4.61 -7.01
N ILE A 127 -5.29 5.44 -7.59
CA ILE A 127 -5.63 6.29 -8.75
C ILE A 127 -6.07 5.41 -9.93
N LEU A 128 -5.26 4.42 -10.29
CA LEU A 128 -5.54 3.50 -11.39
C LEU A 128 -6.86 2.76 -11.19
N ILE A 129 -7.10 2.23 -9.98
CA ILE A 129 -8.34 1.52 -9.68
C ILE A 129 -9.56 2.45 -9.74
N GLY A 130 -9.45 3.69 -9.24
CA GLY A 130 -10.52 4.68 -9.32
C GLY A 130 -10.91 4.99 -10.77
N PHE A 131 -9.92 5.14 -11.67
CA PHE A 131 -10.18 5.30 -13.11
C PHE A 131 -10.87 4.07 -13.71
N ILE A 132 -10.37 2.87 -13.42
CA ILE A 132 -10.95 1.62 -13.93
C ILE A 132 -12.41 1.49 -13.51
N ILE A 133 -12.72 1.75 -12.24
CA ILE A 133 -14.09 1.65 -11.70
C ILE A 133 -15.01 2.69 -12.34
N TYR A 134 -14.55 3.93 -12.51
CA TYR A 134 -15.32 4.97 -13.17
C TYR A 134 -15.63 4.62 -14.63
N PHE A 135 -14.63 4.19 -15.42
CA PHE A 135 -14.84 3.81 -16.82
C PHE A 135 -15.64 2.52 -16.98
N ALA A 136 -15.49 1.57 -16.05
CA ALA A 136 -16.33 0.38 -15.99
C ALA A 136 -17.81 0.76 -15.74
N ALA A 137 -18.06 1.73 -14.86
CA ALA A 137 -19.41 2.23 -14.59
C ALA A 137 -20.03 2.96 -15.79
N LEU A 138 -19.22 3.59 -16.65
CA LEU A 138 -19.68 4.17 -17.92
C LEU A 138 -19.92 3.11 -19.03
N GLY A 139 -19.66 1.83 -18.75
CA GLY A 139 -19.85 0.74 -19.71
C GLY A 139 -18.75 0.64 -20.77
N HIS A 140 -17.65 1.38 -20.64
CA HIS A 140 -16.56 1.37 -21.62
C HIS A 140 -15.61 0.16 -21.50
N VAL A 141 -15.79 -0.69 -20.48
CA VAL A 141 -14.92 -1.86 -20.22
C VAL A 141 -15.75 -3.16 -20.20
N PRO A 142 -15.84 -3.91 -21.32
CA PRO A 142 -16.37 -5.27 -21.30
C PRO A 142 -15.35 -6.23 -20.64
N PRO A 143 -15.74 -7.16 -19.74
CA PRO A 143 -17.11 -7.61 -19.38
C PRO A 143 -17.72 -6.91 -18.16
N PHE A 144 -17.03 -5.97 -17.51
CA PHE A 144 -17.48 -5.32 -16.27
C PHE A 144 -18.75 -4.49 -16.44
N SER A 145 -19.04 -4.05 -17.67
CA SER A 145 -20.29 -3.38 -18.05
C SER A 145 -21.56 -4.19 -17.75
N LEU A 146 -21.47 -5.52 -17.62
CA LEU A 146 -22.62 -6.39 -17.29
C LEU A 146 -22.93 -6.46 -15.79
N ALA A 147 -21.95 -6.21 -14.91
CA ALA A 147 -22.15 -6.31 -13.46
C ALA A 147 -22.73 -5.02 -12.84
N PHE A 148 -22.61 -3.91 -13.56
CA PHE A 148 -22.94 -2.58 -13.07
C PHE A 148 -23.90 -1.90 -14.05
N ASP A 149 -25.20 -2.16 -13.90
CA ASP A 149 -26.26 -1.56 -14.72
C ASP A 149 -26.50 -0.09 -14.32
N PHE A 150 -25.50 0.79 -14.53
CA PHE A 150 -25.58 2.23 -14.31
C PHE A 150 -26.20 2.97 -15.52
N LYS A 151 -27.28 2.43 -16.11
CA LYS A 151 -27.94 2.99 -17.31
C LYS A 151 -28.66 4.32 -17.11
N GLN A 152 -28.67 4.89 -15.90
CA GLN A 152 -29.38 6.13 -15.56
C GLN A 152 -28.37 7.20 -15.12
N PRO A 153 -28.67 8.51 -15.30
CA PRO A 153 -27.87 9.57 -14.71
C PRO A 153 -27.70 9.27 -13.21
N PHE A 154 -26.48 9.42 -12.70
CA PHE A 154 -26.11 8.97 -11.34
C PHE A 154 -27.07 9.51 -10.27
N ASN A 155 -28.14 8.79 -9.96
CA ASN A 155 -29.00 9.04 -8.81
C ASN A 155 -28.15 8.90 -7.53
N SER A 156 -28.50 9.61 -6.45
CA SER A 156 -27.72 9.60 -5.20
C SER A 156 -27.37 8.18 -4.74
N THR A 157 -28.31 7.23 -4.81
CA THR A 157 -28.06 5.82 -4.45
C THR A 157 -27.01 5.13 -5.32
N SER A 158 -26.95 5.45 -6.61
CA SER A 158 -25.95 4.90 -7.54
C SER A 158 -24.56 5.49 -7.31
N LEU A 159 -24.48 6.77 -6.93
CA LEU A 159 -23.23 7.45 -6.58
C LEU A 159 -22.61 6.83 -5.31
N HIS A 160 -23.39 6.61 -4.25
CA HIS A 160 -22.89 5.97 -3.02
C HIS A 160 -22.33 4.57 -3.30
N LYS A 161 -23.01 3.77 -4.13
CA LYS A 161 -22.52 2.45 -4.55
C LYS A 161 -21.21 2.57 -5.31
N LEU A 162 -21.10 3.51 -6.25
CA LEU A 162 -19.88 3.72 -7.02
C LEU A 162 -18.71 4.12 -6.11
N LEU A 163 -18.92 5.09 -5.20
CA LEU A 163 -17.89 5.52 -4.26
C LEU A 163 -17.47 4.39 -3.31
N PHE A 164 -18.42 3.61 -2.82
CA PHE A 164 -18.14 2.44 -1.99
C PHE A 164 -17.30 1.41 -2.76
N MET A 165 -17.68 1.09 -4.00
CA MET A 165 -16.90 0.19 -4.84
C MET A 165 -15.51 0.76 -5.14
N SER A 166 -15.39 2.07 -5.34
CA SER A 166 -14.11 2.77 -5.52
C SER A 166 -13.22 2.61 -4.28
N LEU A 167 -13.78 2.78 -3.08
CA LEU A 167 -13.07 2.61 -1.82
C LEU A 167 -12.57 1.18 -1.66
N VAL A 168 -13.46 0.20 -1.84
CA VAL A 168 -13.16 -1.22 -1.73
C VAL A 168 -12.12 -1.62 -2.78
N GLY A 169 -12.28 -1.18 -4.02
CA GLY A 169 -11.29 -1.41 -5.08
C GLY A 169 -9.92 -0.84 -4.73
N GLY A 170 -9.88 0.38 -4.19
CA GLY A 170 -8.64 0.99 -3.70
C GLY A 170 -7.97 0.15 -2.60
N PHE A 171 -8.75 -0.37 -1.67
CA PHE A 171 -8.28 -1.24 -0.58
C PHE A 171 -7.64 -2.54 -1.11
N PHE A 172 -8.24 -3.15 -2.13
CA PHE A 172 -7.77 -4.39 -2.75
C PHE A 172 -6.87 -4.17 -3.98
N ALA A 173 -6.41 -2.94 -4.23
CA ALA A 173 -5.64 -2.59 -5.43
C ALA A 173 -4.40 -3.49 -5.62
N LYS A 174 -3.70 -3.80 -4.52
CA LYS A 174 -2.54 -4.72 -4.56
C LYS A 174 -2.96 -6.12 -5.03
N THR A 175 -3.98 -6.70 -4.43
CA THR A 175 -4.47 -8.04 -4.77
C THR A 175 -4.88 -8.13 -6.24
N VAL A 176 -5.54 -7.09 -6.76
CA VAL A 176 -5.93 -7.01 -8.17
C VAL A 176 -4.70 -7.01 -9.08
N LEU A 177 -3.66 -6.24 -8.76
CA LEU A 177 -2.43 -6.22 -9.55
C LEU A 177 -1.67 -7.54 -9.50
N ASP A 178 -1.59 -8.17 -8.33
CA ASP A 178 -0.96 -9.47 -8.18
C ASP A 178 -1.66 -10.51 -9.07
N LYS A 179 -3.00 -10.51 -9.10
CA LYS A 179 -3.79 -11.37 -10.00
C LYS A 179 -3.67 -11.02 -11.47
N LEU A 180 -3.63 -9.75 -11.83
CA LEU A 180 -3.38 -9.35 -13.22
C LEU A 180 -2.00 -9.83 -13.68
N LYS A 181 -0.98 -9.70 -12.83
CA LYS A 181 0.37 -10.18 -13.12
C LYS A 181 0.39 -11.69 -13.35
N GLU A 182 -0.26 -12.48 -12.48
CA GLU A 182 -0.41 -13.93 -12.66
C GLU A 182 -1.05 -14.27 -14.03
N ILE A 183 -2.11 -13.54 -14.42
CA ILE A 183 -2.78 -13.75 -15.71
C ILE A 183 -1.86 -13.41 -16.88
N PHE A 184 -1.13 -12.30 -16.84
CA PHE A 184 -0.19 -11.92 -17.89
C PHE A 184 0.97 -12.91 -18.01
N GLU A 185 1.53 -13.36 -16.89
CA GLU A 185 2.56 -14.40 -16.90
C GLU A 185 2.02 -15.69 -17.51
N SER A 186 0.79 -16.08 -17.15
CA SER A 186 0.12 -17.24 -17.76
C SER A 186 -0.19 -17.03 -19.25
N LEU A 187 -0.47 -15.83 -19.72
CA LEU A 187 -0.79 -15.58 -21.12
C LEU A 187 0.47 -15.48 -21.99
N ILE A 188 1.54 -14.87 -21.49
CA ILE A 188 2.81 -14.65 -22.20
C ILE A 188 3.67 -15.91 -22.16
N PHE A 189 3.73 -16.61 -21.02
CA PHE A 189 4.59 -17.78 -20.82
C PHE A 189 3.84 -19.11 -20.81
N GLY A 190 2.50 -19.09 -20.96
CA GLY A 190 1.60 -20.24 -20.86
C GLY A 190 1.69 -21.29 -21.97
N ASN A 191 2.84 -21.45 -22.63
CA ASN A 191 3.06 -22.57 -23.51
C ASN A 191 4.47 -23.19 -23.39
N LYS A 192 5.09 -23.14 -22.20
CA LYS A 192 6.39 -23.82 -21.92
C LYS A 192 6.35 -24.78 -20.74
N LYS A 193 5.19 -25.39 -20.48
CA LYS A 193 5.07 -26.55 -19.59
C LYS A 193 4.12 -27.58 -20.23
N GLY A 194 4.60 -28.16 -21.32
CA GLY A 194 4.08 -29.38 -21.95
C GLY A 194 5.26 -30.26 -22.28
#